data_AF-A0A530QK60-F1
#
_entry.id   AF-A0A530QK60-F1
#
_cell.length_a   1.000
_cell.length_b   1.000
_cell.length_c   1.000
_cell.angle_alpha   90.00
_cell.angle_beta   90.00
_cell.angle_gamma   90.00
#
_symmetry.space_group_name_H-M   'P 1'
#
loop_
_entity.id
_entity.type
_entity.pdbx_description
1 polymer ?
#
loop_
_entity_poly.entity_id
_entity_poly.type
_entity_poly.pdbx_seq_one_letter_code
_entity_poly.pdbx_strand_id
1 'polypeptide(L)'
;YKAGEQVGFSYEPDQSDVADILRNVRRGKQFADFCIVTNHGHEPGNWSQQLPDYERSFAHKMIDAGADAYIVHGPHQLRGIEIYKGRPILYSVGNFIMDDLRTPVGADMFTAHGKDLRSDTDAEVTVD
;
A
#
# COMPACT_ATOMS: atom_id res chain seq x y z
N TYR A 1 15.13 -4.37 18.25
CA TYR A 1 16.39 -4.49 17.49
C TYR A 1 16.86 -5.94 17.56
N LYS A 2 17.50 -6.44 16.51
CA LYS A 2 18.12 -7.77 16.45
C LYS A 2 19.57 -7.58 15.95
N ALA A 3 20.50 -8.44 16.34
CA ALA A 3 21.87 -8.37 15.83
C ALA A 3 21.87 -8.70 14.32
N GLY A 4 22.63 -7.94 13.53
CA GLY A 4 22.76 -8.11 12.08
C GLY A 4 24.12 -7.62 11.60
N GLU A 5 24.54 -8.06 10.42
CA GLU A 5 25.83 -7.68 9.82
C GLU A 5 25.86 -6.21 9.35
N GLN A 6 24.68 -5.63 9.09
CA GLN A 6 24.51 -4.25 8.65
C GLN A 6 23.35 -3.59 9.39
N VAL A 7 23.42 -2.26 9.54
CA VAL A 7 22.30 -1.46 10.05
C VAL A 7 21.22 -1.38 8.98
N GLY A 8 19.98 -1.66 9.36
CA GLY A 8 18.85 -1.61 8.45
C GLY A 8 17.51 -1.75 9.18
N PHE A 9 16.45 -1.72 8.39
CA PHE A 9 15.09 -1.94 8.85
C PHE A 9 14.58 -3.24 8.27
N SER A 10 13.83 -4.00 9.06
CA SER A 10 13.14 -5.20 8.61
C SER A 10 11.68 -5.09 9.01
N TYR A 11 10.81 -5.61 8.15
CA TYR A 11 9.37 -5.40 8.21
C TYR A 11 8.66 -6.74 8.03
N GLU A 12 7.69 -7.00 8.89
CA GLU A 12 6.85 -8.19 8.82
C GLU A 12 5.39 -7.73 8.74
N PRO A 13 4.68 -8.05 7.64
CA PRO A 13 3.25 -7.77 7.53
C PRO A 13 2.46 -8.59 8.55
N ASP A 14 1.42 -7.98 9.12
CA ASP A 14 0.45 -8.72 9.93
C ASP A 14 -0.24 -9.79 9.06
N GLN A 15 -0.20 -11.05 9.52
CA GLN A 15 -0.68 -12.17 8.72
C GLN A 15 -2.21 -12.19 8.59
N SER A 16 -2.94 -11.58 9.54
CA SER A 16 -4.39 -11.45 9.47
C SER A 16 -4.78 -10.43 8.39
N ASP A 17 -4.10 -9.29 8.33
CA ASP A 17 -4.30 -8.29 7.27
C ASP A 17 -3.97 -8.87 5.89
N VAL A 18 -2.85 -9.59 5.76
CA VAL A 18 -2.48 -10.26 4.50
C VAL A 18 -3.58 -11.24 4.06
N ALA A 19 -4.13 -12.03 4.98
CA ALA A 19 -5.19 -12.98 4.66
C ALA A 19 -6.48 -12.29 4.19
N ASP A 20 -6.88 -11.21 4.84
CA ASP A 20 -8.07 -10.44 4.47
C ASP A 20 -7.91 -9.67 3.16
N ILE A 21 -6.73 -9.09 2.91
CA ILE A 21 -6.40 -8.44 1.64
C ILE A 21 -6.49 -9.46 0.50
N LEU A 22 -5.87 -10.65 0.65
CA LEU A 22 -5.92 -11.70 -0.38
C LEU A 22 -7.34 -12.20 -0.62
N ARG A 23 -8.18 -12.28 0.42
CA ARG A 23 -9.61 -12.58 0.28
C ARG A 23 -10.32 -11.49 -0.54
N ASN A 24 -10.04 -10.23 -0.28
CA ASN A 24 -10.63 -9.10 -1.00
C ASN A 24 -10.20 -9.06 -2.48
N VAL A 25 -8.92 -9.32 -2.78
CA VAL A 25 -8.42 -9.41 -4.18
C VAL A 25 -9.15 -10.51 -4.95
N ARG A 26 -9.25 -11.72 -4.37
CA ARG A 26 -9.98 -12.83 -5.00
C ARG A 26 -11.45 -12.48 -5.26
N ARG A 27 -12.12 -11.82 -4.31
CA ARG A 27 -13.51 -11.37 -4.48
C ARG A 27 -13.63 -10.30 -5.55
N GLY A 28 -12.74 -9.30 -5.57
CA GLY A 28 -12.74 -8.25 -6.58
C GLY A 28 -12.58 -8.82 -7.99
N LYS A 29 -11.64 -9.75 -8.17
CA LYS A 29 -11.40 -10.39 -9.47
C LYS A 29 -12.60 -11.19 -9.99
N GLN A 30 -13.47 -11.73 -9.13
CA GLN A 30 -14.68 -12.43 -9.58
C GLN A 30 -15.65 -11.53 -10.36
N PHE A 31 -15.58 -10.21 -10.17
CA PHE A 31 -16.49 -9.24 -10.78
C PHE A 31 -15.80 -8.27 -11.73
N ALA A 32 -14.50 -8.43 -11.98
CA ALA A 32 -13.71 -7.48 -12.73
C ALA A 32 -13.02 -8.14 -13.93
N ASP A 33 -13.15 -7.51 -15.11
CA ASP A 33 -12.37 -7.86 -16.29
C ASP A 33 -10.86 -7.68 -16.00
N PHE A 34 -10.52 -6.57 -15.34
CA PHE A 34 -9.18 -6.26 -14.86
C PHE A 34 -9.21 -5.88 -13.38
N CYS A 35 -8.36 -6.51 -12.57
CA CYS A 35 -8.20 -6.21 -11.15
C CYS A 35 -6.81 -5.62 -10.91
N ILE A 36 -6.74 -4.32 -10.58
CA ILE A 36 -5.49 -3.65 -10.23
C ILE A 36 -5.47 -3.47 -8.72
N VAL A 37 -4.38 -3.91 -8.07
CA VAL A 37 -4.15 -3.67 -6.65
C VAL A 37 -3.18 -2.52 -6.50
N THR A 38 -3.56 -1.52 -5.71
CA THR A 38 -2.71 -0.39 -5.37
C THR A 38 -2.34 -0.42 -3.90
N ASN A 39 -1.07 -0.18 -3.57
CA ASN A 39 -0.60 -0.09 -2.20
C ASN A 39 0.02 1.29 -1.93
N HIS A 40 -0.38 1.92 -0.84
CA HIS A 40 0.25 3.11 -0.32
C HIS A 40 1.29 2.70 0.74
N GLY A 41 2.57 2.63 0.36
CA GLY A 41 3.65 2.18 1.23
C GLY A 41 4.84 3.12 1.20
N HIS A 42 5.38 3.47 2.36
CA HIS A 42 6.53 4.37 2.47
C HIS A 42 7.83 3.61 2.77
N GLU A 43 7.72 2.38 3.24
CA GLU A 43 8.81 1.57 3.77
C GLU A 43 9.90 1.33 2.71
N PRO A 44 11.19 1.25 3.12
CA PRO A 44 11.70 1.57 4.46
C PRO A 44 11.84 3.09 4.73
N GLY A 45 11.40 3.91 3.78
CA GLY A 45 11.40 5.36 3.83
C GLY A 45 11.49 5.96 2.43
N ASN A 46 11.06 7.21 2.30
CA ASN A 46 11.09 7.97 1.03
C ASN A 46 12.50 8.12 0.44
N TRP A 47 13.52 8.02 1.28
CA TRP A 47 14.93 8.09 0.90
C TRP A 47 15.46 6.80 0.25
N SER A 48 14.76 5.67 0.38
CA SER A 48 15.25 4.36 -0.07
C SER A 48 14.74 3.95 -1.45
N GLN A 49 15.69 3.60 -2.32
CA GLN A 49 15.45 2.92 -3.59
C GLN A 49 15.25 1.41 -3.42
N GLN A 50 15.70 0.84 -2.30
CA GLN A 50 15.50 -0.56 -1.97
C GLN A 50 14.10 -0.78 -1.38
N LEU A 51 13.50 -1.92 -1.72
CA LEU A 51 12.22 -2.36 -1.20
C LEU A 51 12.37 -2.83 0.26
N PRO A 52 11.33 -2.73 1.09
CA PRO A 52 11.31 -3.45 2.35
C PRO A 52 11.19 -4.96 2.07
N ASP A 53 11.69 -5.77 3.01
CA ASP A 53 11.87 -7.22 2.83
C ASP A 53 10.62 -7.96 2.33
N TYR A 54 9.44 -7.53 2.77
CA TYR A 54 8.19 -8.21 2.45
C TYR A 54 7.61 -7.85 1.08
N GLU A 55 7.91 -6.66 0.52
CA GLU A 55 7.11 -6.05 -0.56
C GLU A 55 7.04 -6.94 -1.79
N ARG A 56 8.18 -7.52 -2.19
CA ARG A 56 8.24 -8.42 -3.35
C ARG A 56 7.36 -9.66 -3.15
N SER A 57 7.49 -10.31 -1.99
CA SER A 57 6.70 -11.50 -1.68
C SER A 57 5.20 -11.19 -1.58
N PHE A 58 4.86 -10.00 -1.07
CA PHE A 58 3.48 -9.53 -0.97
C PHE A 58 2.89 -9.20 -2.35
N ALA A 59 3.64 -8.53 -3.22
CA ALA A 59 3.26 -8.27 -4.60
C ALA A 59 3.01 -9.57 -5.38
N HIS A 60 3.88 -10.59 -5.23
CA HIS A 60 3.66 -11.91 -5.84
C HIS A 60 2.36 -12.55 -5.35
N LYS A 61 2.06 -12.48 -4.05
CA LYS A 61 0.79 -12.99 -3.49
C LYS A 61 -0.44 -12.26 -4.08
N MET A 62 -0.35 -10.96 -4.37
CA MET A 62 -1.45 -10.23 -5.03
C MET A 62 -1.72 -10.75 -6.43
N ILE A 63 -0.66 -10.94 -7.24
CA ILE A 63 -0.78 -11.52 -8.57
C ILE A 63 -1.33 -12.96 -8.50
N ASP A 64 -0.83 -13.76 -7.57
CA ASP A 64 -1.29 -15.14 -7.34
C ASP A 64 -2.77 -15.22 -6.90
N ALA A 65 -3.26 -14.19 -6.21
CA ALA A 65 -4.67 -14.06 -5.82
C ALA A 65 -5.58 -13.60 -6.98
N GLY A 66 -5.01 -13.27 -8.15
CA GLY A 66 -5.76 -12.92 -9.36
C GLY A 66 -5.66 -11.47 -9.80
N ALA A 67 -4.80 -10.65 -9.17
CA ALA A 67 -4.54 -9.30 -9.65
C ALA A 67 -3.86 -9.32 -11.04
N ASP A 68 -4.30 -8.43 -11.92
CA ASP A 68 -3.72 -8.24 -13.25
C ASP A 68 -2.53 -7.26 -13.22
N ALA A 69 -2.40 -6.46 -12.16
CA ALA A 69 -1.25 -5.61 -11.87
C ALA A 69 -1.16 -5.27 -10.36
N TYR A 70 0.05 -5.00 -9.88
CA TYR A 70 0.31 -4.45 -8.55
C TYR A 70 1.10 -3.16 -8.66
N ILE A 71 0.61 -2.09 -8.04
CA ILE A 71 1.16 -0.74 -8.17
C ILE A 71 1.34 -0.12 -6.79
N VAL A 72 2.56 0.30 -6.49
CA VAL A 72 2.87 1.01 -5.24
C VAL A 72 2.98 2.50 -5.51
N HIS A 73 2.56 3.31 -4.54
CA HIS A 73 2.84 4.74 -4.42
C HIS A 73 3.12 5.07 -2.95
N GLY A 74 3.56 6.30 -2.65
CA GLY A 74 3.98 6.71 -1.31
C GLY A 74 5.44 7.18 -1.24
N PRO A 75 6.45 6.45 -1.76
CA PRO A 75 7.86 6.83 -1.58
C PRO A 75 8.28 8.14 -2.26
N HIS A 76 7.38 8.79 -3.01
CA HIS A 76 7.59 10.01 -3.80
C HIS A 76 8.72 9.94 -4.84
N GLN A 77 9.19 8.73 -5.16
CA GLN A 77 10.20 8.46 -6.15
C GLN A 77 9.89 7.17 -6.91
N LEU A 78 10.39 7.03 -8.13
CA LEU A 78 10.29 5.76 -8.86
C LEU A 78 11.12 4.68 -8.17
N ARG A 79 10.62 3.45 -8.19
CA ARG A 79 11.34 2.24 -7.78
C ARG A 79 11.25 1.20 -8.90
N GLY A 80 11.87 0.03 -8.69
CA GLY A 80 11.98 -1.03 -9.69
C GLY A 80 10.64 -1.48 -10.26
N ILE A 81 10.71 -2.09 -11.44
CA ILE A 81 9.58 -2.73 -12.12
C ILE A 81 9.92 -4.21 -12.31
N GLU A 82 8.91 -5.06 -12.17
CA GLU A 82 9.01 -6.49 -12.37
C GLU A 82 7.85 -7.00 -13.22
N ILE A 83 8.10 -8.01 -14.05
CA ILE A 83 7.03 -8.79 -14.69
C ILE A 83 6.99 -10.16 -14.02
N TYR A 84 5.93 -10.44 -13.29
CA TYR A 84 5.71 -11.71 -12.60
C TYR A 84 4.51 -12.42 -13.23
N LYS A 85 4.71 -13.65 -13.73
CA LYS A 85 3.68 -14.43 -14.46
C LYS A 85 3.00 -13.65 -15.60
N GLY A 86 3.77 -12.82 -16.30
CA GLY A 86 3.28 -11.97 -17.39
C GLY A 86 2.49 -10.74 -16.94
N ARG A 87 2.45 -10.44 -15.63
CA ARG A 87 1.73 -9.30 -15.05
C ARG A 87 2.71 -8.25 -14.49
N PRO A 88 2.45 -6.95 -14.70
CA PRO A 88 3.33 -5.90 -14.24
C PRO A 88 3.21 -5.65 -12.73
N ILE A 89 4.36 -5.44 -12.11
CA ILE A 89 4.54 -5.00 -10.73
C ILE A 89 5.37 -3.71 -10.77
N LEU A 90 4.81 -2.60 -10.30
CA LEU A 90 5.47 -1.31 -10.21
C LEU A 90 5.71 -0.98 -8.74
N TYR A 91 6.95 -1.10 -8.26
CA TYR A 91 7.26 -0.95 -6.84
C TYR A 91 7.30 0.49 -6.33
N SER A 92 7.15 1.46 -7.22
CA SER A 92 6.69 2.82 -6.92
C SER A 92 6.55 3.60 -8.22
N VAL A 93 5.42 4.28 -8.41
CA VAL A 93 5.20 5.23 -9.51
C VAL A 93 5.57 6.68 -9.14
N GLY A 94 6.16 6.90 -7.96
CA GLY A 94 6.48 8.23 -7.46
C GLY A 94 5.24 9.11 -7.33
N ASN A 95 5.33 10.35 -7.82
CA ASN A 95 4.23 11.33 -7.81
C ASN A 95 3.50 11.41 -9.15
N PHE A 96 3.43 10.30 -9.91
CA PHE A 96 2.89 10.30 -11.27
C PHE A 96 1.44 10.82 -11.36
N ILE A 97 0.59 10.41 -10.41
CA ILE A 97 -0.74 10.99 -10.18
C ILE A 97 -0.87 11.17 -8.67
N MET A 98 -1.07 12.41 -8.23
CA MET A 98 -1.32 12.77 -6.84
C MET A 98 -2.58 13.63 -6.81
N ASP A 99 -3.59 13.13 -6.12
CA ASP A 99 -4.80 13.89 -5.83
C ASP A 99 -4.88 14.02 -4.30
N ASP A 100 -4.92 15.24 -3.79
CA ASP A 100 -5.13 15.52 -2.35
C ASP A 100 -6.63 15.40 -2.05
N LEU A 101 -7.22 14.26 -2.41
CA LEU A 101 -8.54 13.88 -1.94
C LEU A 101 -8.40 13.36 -0.51
N ARG A 102 -8.04 14.27 0.40
CA ARG A 102 -8.24 14.08 1.84
C ARG A 102 -9.71 13.92 2.20
N THR A 103 -10.62 13.91 1.23
CA THR A 103 -12.07 13.74 1.43
C THR A 103 -12.59 12.59 0.56
N PRO A 104 -13.18 11.54 1.17
CA PRO A 104 -13.41 11.38 2.61
C PRO A 104 -12.12 11.03 3.37
N VAL A 105 -11.99 11.51 4.61
CA VAL A 105 -10.85 11.20 5.45
C VAL A 105 -11.01 9.77 6.00
N GLY A 106 -9.91 9.03 6.13
CA GLY A 106 -9.90 7.75 6.84
C GLY A 106 -10.44 7.86 8.27
N ALA A 107 -11.17 6.83 8.71
CA ALA A 107 -11.79 6.78 10.04
C ALA A 107 -10.78 6.89 11.20
N ASP A 108 -9.57 6.39 10.99
CA ASP A 108 -8.43 6.50 11.88
C ASP A 108 -8.01 7.96 12.13
N MET A 109 -8.13 8.83 11.12
CA MET A 109 -7.76 10.25 11.26
C MET A 109 -8.73 11.01 12.17
N PHE A 110 -10.01 10.67 12.20
CA PHE A 110 -10.94 11.25 13.18
C PHE A 110 -10.45 10.96 14.59
N THR A 111 -10.08 9.71 14.86
CA THR A 111 -9.54 9.32 16.17
C THR A 111 -8.23 10.04 16.47
N ALA A 112 -7.33 10.14 15.50
CA ALA A 112 -6.03 10.81 15.65
C ALA A 112 -6.17 12.31 15.97
N HIS A 113 -7.21 12.96 15.46
CA HIS A 113 -7.50 14.38 15.68
C HIS A 113 -8.55 14.63 16.80
N GLY A 114 -8.93 13.60 17.56
CA GLY A 114 -9.89 13.71 18.66
C GLY A 114 -11.33 14.04 18.22
N LYS A 115 -11.72 13.59 17.03
CA LYS A 115 -13.02 13.78 16.39
C LYS A 115 -13.82 12.46 16.38
N ASP A 116 -15.15 12.55 16.35
CA ASP A 116 -16.05 11.41 16.24
C ASP A 116 -16.65 11.36 14.83
N LEU A 117 -16.41 10.25 14.12
CA LEU A 117 -16.99 9.95 12.80
C LEU A 117 -18.51 10.08 12.70
N ARG A 118 -19.22 10.02 13.83
CA ARG A 118 -20.68 10.14 13.87
C ARG A 118 -21.17 11.58 13.91
N SER A 119 -20.33 12.53 14.33
CA SER A 119 -20.73 13.93 14.54
C SER A 119 -19.89 14.95 13.80
N ASP A 120 -18.61 14.67 13.59
CA ASP A 120 -17.67 15.57 12.94
C ASP A 120 -17.56 15.28 11.44
N THR A 121 -17.06 16.27 10.69
CA THR A 121 -16.90 16.23 9.23
C THR A 121 -15.43 16.13 8.83
N ASP A 122 -15.19 15.71 7.58
CA ASP A 122 -13.85 15.68 6.98
C ASP A 122 -13.15 17.05 7.03
N ALA A 123 -13.92 18.14 6.89
CA ALA A 123 -13.39 19.50 7.02
C ALA A 123 -12.86 19.78 8.43
N GLU A 124 -13.54 19.29 9.48
CA GLU A 124 -13.12 19.49 10.87
C GLU A 124 -11.89 18.65 11.25
N VAL A 125 -11.53 17.66 10.44
CA VAL A 125 -10.29 16.87 10.57
C VAL A 125 -9.15 17.47 9.75
N THR A 126 -9.45 18.13 8.63
CA THR A 126 -8.46 18.56 7.61
C THR A 126 -8.10 20.03 7.62
N VAL A 127 -8.83 20.86 8.37
CA VAL A 127 -8.55 22.29 8.56
C VAL A 127 -7.59 22.45 9.73
N ASP A 128 -6.36 22.90 9.43
CA ASP A 128 -5.41 23.43 10.41
C ASP A 128 -5.90 24.77 11.01
#